data_AF-Q9HPT5-F1
#
_entry.id   AF-Q9HPT5-F1
#
_cell.length_a   1.000
_cell.length_b   1.000
_cell.length_c   1.000
_cell.angle_alpha   90.00
_cell.angle_beta   90.00
_cell.angle_gamma   90.00
#
_symmetry.space_group_name_H-M   'P 1'
#
loop_
_entity.id
_entity.type
_entity.pdbx_description
1 polymer ?
#
loop_
_entity_poly.entity_id
_entity_poly.type
_entity_poly.pdbx_seq_one_letter_code
_entity_poly.pdbx_strand_id
1 'polypeptide(L)' 'MQTTFVVTIVVGAPIVTALSTGYSLPTWASRVSFAVRIGAIIWFLTAVTVFAYARRHAA' A
#
# COMPACT_ATOMS: atom_id res chain seq x y z
N MET A 1 -12.19 10.63 -7.48
CA MET A 1 -11.57 9.51 -6.74
C MET A 1 -10.66 10.08 -5.68
N GLN A 2 -10.72 9.57 -4.45
CA GLN A 2 -9.90 10.05 -3.33
C GLN A 2 -8.41 9.86 -3.66
N THR A 3 -7.55 10.84 -3.39
CA THR A 3 -6.10 10.78 -3.70
C THR A 3 -5.43 9.53 -3.13
N THR A 4 -5.85 9.09 -1.95
CA THR A 4 -5.40 7.83 -1.32
C THR A 4 -5.62 6.62 -2.22
N PHE A 5 -6.79 6.51 -2.87
CA PHE A 5 -7.08 5.44 -3.81
C PHE A 5 -6.11 5.45 -4.99
N VAL A 6 -5.90 6.63 -5.60
CA VAL A 6 -4.97 6.80 -6.74
C VAL A 6 -3.55 6.39 -6.36
N VAL A 7 -3.06 6.85 -5.20
CA VAL A 7 -1.73 6.50 -4.68
C VAL A 7 -1.59 4.99 -4.47
N THR A 8 -2.63 4.34 -3.93
CA THR A 8 -2.58 2.89 -3.67
C THR A 8 -2.50 2.08 -4.98
N ILE A 9 -3.13 2.55 -6.06
CA ILE A 9 -3.04 1.91 -7.38
C ILE A 9 -1.69 2.20 -8.05
N VAL A 10 -1.31 3.47 -8.19
CA VAL A 10 -0.13 3.87 -8.98
C VAL A 10 1.18 3.55 -8.28
N VAL A 11 1.21 3.55 -6.95
CA VAL A 11 2.43 3.31 -6.16
C VAL A 11 2.32 1.99 -5.40
N GLY A 12 1.19 1.76 -4.73
CA GLY A 12 1.02 0.59 -3.88
C GLY A 12 1.08 -0.73 -4.64
N ALA A 13 0.34 -0.85 -5.76
CA ALA A 13 0.35 -2.09 -6.55
C ALA A 13 1.74 -2.42 -7.13
N PRO A 14 2.48 -1.47 -7.74
CA PRO A 14 3.87 -1.72 -8.16
C PRO A 14 4.80 -2.14 -7.02
N ILE A 15 4.66 -1.56 -5.82
CA ILE A 15 5.46 -1.99 -4.65
C ILE A 15 5.14 -3.44 -4.26
N VAL A 16 3.86 -3.82 -4.22
CA VAL A 16 3.47 -5.21 -3.94
C VAL A 16 4.05 -6.15 -4.98
N THR A 17 3.98 -5.80 -6.27
CA THR A 17 4.56 -6.60 -7.36
C THR A 17 6.07 -6.72 -7.22
N ALA A 18 6.78 -5.61 -7.02
CA ALA A 18 8.24 -5.61 -6.88
C ALA A 18 8.69 -6.43 -5.67
N LEU A 19 8.03 -6.28 -4.51
CA LEU A 19 8.38 -7.05 -3.32
C LEU A 19 8.06 -8.54 -3.48
N SER A 20 7.04 -8.90 -4.26
CA SER A 20 6.67 -10.30 -4.47
C SER A 20 7.76 -11.13 -5.16
N THR A 21 8.67 -10.49 -5.91
CA THR A 21 9.76 -11.20 -6.61
C THR A 21 10.79 -11.81 -5.65
N GLY A 22 10.83 -11.35 -4.39
CA GLY A 22 11.71 -11.88 -3.35
C GLY A 22 11.13 -13.07 -2.58
N TYR A 23 9.90 -13.51 -2.86
CA TYR A 23 9.22 -14.55 -2.09
C TYR A 23 8.69 -15.66 -2.99
N SER A 24 8.79 -16.91 -2.53
CA SER A 24 8.09 -18.03 -3.16
C SER A 24 6.61 -18.00 -2.77
N LEU A 25 5.74 -17.67 -3.73
CA LEU A 25 4.29 -17.57 -3.54
C LEU A 25 3.55 -18.57 -4.45
N PRO A 26 3.71 -19.89 -4.22
CA PRO A 26 3.24 -20.93 -5.13
C PRO A 26 1.72 -21.09 -5.14
N THR A 27 1.04 -20.72 -4.04
CA THR A 27 -0.41 -20.89 -3.89
C THR A 27 -1.14 -19.56 -3.96
N TRP A 28 -2.40 -19.57 -4.39
CA TRP A 28 -3.26 -18.40 -4.34
C TRP A 28 -3.36 -17.80 -2.93
N ALA A 29 -3.54 -18.66 -1.92
CA ALA A 29 -3.60 -18.24 -0.52
C ALA A 29 -2.32 -17.50 -0.07
N SER A 30 -1.14 -17.96 -0.50
CA SER A 30 0.13 -17.28 -0.21
C SER A 30 0.23 -15.91 -0.87
N ARG A 31 -0.23 -15.77 -2.13
CA ARG A 31 -0.26 -14.49 -2.87
C ARG A 31 -1.20 -13.48 -2.23
N VAL A 32 -2.41 -13.92 -1.83
CA VAL A 32 -3.39 -13.07 -1.15
C VAL A 32 -2.85 -12.63 0.21
N SER A 33 -2.32 -13.56 0.99
CA SER A 33 -1.76 -13.25 2.32
C SER A 33 -0.62 -12.25 2.23
N PHE A 34 0.26 -12.41 1.24
CA PHE A 34 1.33 -11.46 0.95
C PHE A 34 0.79 -10.08 0.57
N ALA A 35 -0.11 -10.01 -0.42
CA ALA A 35 -0.68 -8.76 -0.91
C ALA A 35 -1.43 -7.99 0.19
N VAL A 36 -2.21 -8.69 1.04
CA VAL A 36 -2.93 -8.07 2.16
C VAL A 36 -1.96 -7.50 3.20
N ARG A 37 -0.90 -8.24 3.57
CA ARG A 37 0.08 -7.79 4.56
C ARG A 37 0.86 -6.57 4.08
N ILE A 38 1.40 -6.62 2.86
CA ILE A 38 2.13 -5.48 2.27
C ILE A 38 1.19 -4.30 2.02
N GLY A 39 -0.02 -4.58 1.51
CA GLY A 39 -1.05 -3.57 1.28
C GLY A 39 -1.46 -2.85 2.55
N ALA A 40 -1.59 -3.56 3.69
CA ALA A 40 -1.89 -2.96 4.98
C ALA A 40 -0.81 -1.95 5.42
N ILE A 41 0.47 -2.29 5.23
CA ILE A 41 1.59 -1.38 5.53
C ILE A 41 1.51 -0.13 4.65
N ILE A 42 1.34 -0.29 3.34
CA ILE A 42 1.23 0.83 2.39
C ILE A 42 0.06 1.74 2.75
N TRP A 43 -1.10 1.14 3.07
CA TRP A 43 -2.30 1.90 3.43
C TRP A 43 -2.09 2.69 4.72
N PHE A 44 -1.50 2.06 5.74
CA PHE A 44 -1.19 2.73 7.00
C PHE A 44 -0.23 3.92 6.79
N LEU A 45 0.86 3.73 6.06
CA LEU A 45 1.80 4.81 5.74
C LEU A 45 1.12 5.95 4.98
N THR A 46 0.32 5.61 3.97
CA THR A 46 -0.44 6.60 3.19
C THR A 46 -1.37 7.40 4.09
N ALA A 47 -2.13 6.74 4.97
CA ALA A 47 -3.06 7.39 5.89
C ALA A 47 -2.34 8.33 6.86
N VAL A 48 -1.23 7.88 7.46
CA VAL A 48 -0.42 8.69 8.39
C VAL A 48 0.18 9.89 7.66
N THR A 49 0.75 9.71 6.46
CA THR A 49 1.33 10.80 5.68
C THR A 49 0.27 11.83 5.29
N VAL A 50 -0.89 11.39 4.80
CA VAL A 50 -1.99 12.30 4.44
C VAL A 50 -2.52 13.03 5.67
N PHE A 51 -2.70 12.34 6.80
CA PHE A 51 -3.11 12.96 8.05
C PHE A 51 -2.10 14.01 8.52
N ALA A 52 -0.81 13.66 8.55
CA ALA A 52 0.25 14.58 8.96
C ALA A 52 0.36 15.78 8.02
N TYR A 53 0.20 15.57 6.71
CA TYR A 53 0.15 16.63 5.72
C TYR A 53 -1.03 17.57 5.99
N ALA A 54 -2.25 17.04 6.11
CA ALA A 54 -3.43 17.84 6.40
C ALA A 54 -3.29 18.62 7.71
N ARG A 55 -2.82 17.96 8.79
CA ARG A 55 -2.62 18.60 10.09
C ARG A 55 -1.62 19.75 10.05
N ARG A 56 -0.55 19.64 9.25
CA ARG A 56 0.45 20.71 9.11
C ARG A 56 -0.06 21.92 8.32
N HIS A 57 -1.08 21.74 7.50
CA HIS A 57 -1.62 22.79 6.63
C HIS A 57 -3.03 23.24 7.03
N ALA A 58 -3.58 22.68 8.11
CA ALA A 58 -4.75 23.21 8.77
C ALA A 58 -4.33 24.47 9.53
N ALA A 59 -4.81 25.63 9.07
CA ALA A 59 -4.55 26.96 9.61
C ALA A 59 -5.03 27.11 11.07
#